data_AF-A0A537KHZ6-F1
#
_entry.id   AF-A0A537KHZ6-F1
#
_cell.length_a   1.000
_cell.length_b   1.000
_cell.length_c   1.000
_cell.angle_alpha   90.00
_cell.angle_beta   90.00
_cell.angle_gamma   90.00
#
_symmetry.space_group_name_H-M   'P 1'
#
loop_
_entity.id
_entity.type
_entity.pdbx_description
1 polymer ?
#
loop_
_entity_poly.entity_id
_entity_poly.type
_entity_poly.pdbx_seq_one_letter_code
_entity_poly.pdbx_strand_id
1 'polypeptide(L)' 'MHLILEDADPDDRQVECRHCHWQGSVSELKKGDYLSLTNITEVFCPKCSRYLGFIQHDVKDEEDSLKNS' A
#
# COMPACT_ATOMS: atom_id res chain seq x y z
N MET A 1 -4.92 12.63 -8.28
CA MET A 1 -4.79 12.50 -6.82
C MET A 1 -4.69 11.01 -6.54
N HIS A 2 -3.49 10.52 -6.20
CA HIS A 2 -3.23 9.10 -5.90
C HIS A 2 -3.17 8.92 -4.39
N LEU A 3 -3.69 7.79 -3.88
CA LEU A 3 -3.59 7.47 -2.45
C LEU A 3 -2.20 6.93 -2.16
N ILE A 4 -1.49 7.59 -1.24
CA ILE A 4 -0.26 7.08 -0.64
C ILE A 4 -0.67 6.48 0.71
N LEU A 5 -0.47 5.17 0.85
CA LEU A 5 -0.73 4.41 2.06
C LEU A 5 0.63 4.00 2.63
N GLU A 6 0.82 4.17 3.93
CA GLU A 6 2.00 3.67 4.63
C GLU A 6 1.68 2.29 5.22
N ASP A 7 2.67 1.39 5.33
CA ASP A 7 2.46 0.06 5.93
C ASP A 7 1.99 0.14 7.40
N ALA A 8 2.29 1.26 8.07
CA ALA A 8 1.84 1.58 9.42
C ALA A 8 0.45 2.24 9.49
N ASP A 9 -0.22 2.48 8.36
CA ASP A 9 -1.60 2.97 8.39
C ASP A 9 -2.47 1.92 9.10
N PRO A 10 -3.15 2.29 10.19
CA PRO A 10 -4.02 1.35 10.88
C PRO A 10 -5.07 0.83 9.92
N ASP A 11 -5.39 -0.47 10.03
CA ASP A 11 -6.40 -1.24 9.29
C ASP A 11 -7.77 -0.53 9.13
N ASP A 12 -8.00 0.54 9.89
CA ASP A 12 -9.17 1.40 9.93
C ASP A 12 -9.21 2.51 8.85
N ARG A 13 -8.18 2.68 8.00
CA ARG A 13 -8.23 3.73 6.96
C ARG A 13 -9.29 3.37 5.91
N GLN A 14 -10.39 4.12 5.94
CA GLN A 14 -11.48 4.03 4.97
C GLN A 14 -11.03 4.56 3.61
N VAL A 15 -11.26 3.76 2.57
CA VAL A 15 -10.94 4.09 1.17
C VAL A 15 -12.21 4.02 0.34
N GLU A 16 -12.45 5.08 -0.43
CA GLU A 16 -13.53 5.14 -1.40
C GLU A 16 -13.00 5.05 -2.83
N CYS A 17 -13.57 4.15 -3.63
CA CYS A 17 -13.37 4.12 -5.07
C CYS A 17 -14.33 5.08 -5.78
N ARG A 18 -13.81 6.17 -6.35
CA ARG A 18 -14.63 7.15 -7.10
C ARG A 18 -15.23 6.62 -8.41
N HIS A 19 -14.85 5.41 -8.85
CA HIS A 19 -15.40 4.83 -10.09
C HIS A 19 -16.66 4.01 -9.86
N CYS A 20 -16.69 3.19 -8.82
CA CYS A 20 -17.85 2.33 -8.52
C CYS A 20 -18.50 2.65 -7.17
N HIS A 21 -18.03 3.69 -6.49
CA HIS A 21 -18.48 4.17 -5.18
C HIS A 21 -18.38 3.09 -4.08
N TRP A 22 -17.48 2.13 -4.25
CA TRP A 22 -17.18 1.16 -3.21
C TRP A 22 -16.43 1.84 -2.07
N GLN A 23 -16.84 1.55 -0.83
CA GLN A 23 -16.21 2.02 0.40
C GLN A 23 -15.84 0.80 1.24
N GLY A 24 -14.61 0.79 1.76
CA GLY A 24 -14.12 -0.28 2.63
C GLY A 24 -12.74 0.07 3.18
N SER A 25 -12.13 -0.88 3.89
CA SER A 25 -10.81 -0.67 4.50
C SER A 25 -9.68 -0.91 3.50
N VAL A 26 -8.50 -0.34 3.79
CA VAL A 26 -7.25 -0.62 3.05
C VAL A 26 -6.99 -2.12 2.93
N SER A 27 -7.28 -2.89 3.98
CA SER A 27 -7.11 -4.36 4.00
C SER A 27 -8.00 -5.12 3.04
N GLU A 28 -9.12 -4.53 2.61
CA GLU A 28 -10.03 -5.11 1.61
C GLU A 28 -9.59 -4.79 0.17
N LEU A 29 -8.58 -3.93 -0.01
CA LEU A 29 -8.08 -3.58 -1.33
C LEU A 29 -7.37 -4.74 -1.99
N LYS A 30 -7.50 -4.80 -3.31
CA LYS A 30 -6.79 -5.77 -4.11
C LYS A 30 -5.34 -5.29 -4.28
N LYS A 31 -4.39 -5.98 -3.66
CA LYS A 31 -2.96 -5.75 -3.83
C LYS A 31 -2.50 -6.29 -5.19
N GLY A 32 -1.75 -5.49 -5.93
CA GLY A 32 -1.09 -5.87 -7.18
C GLY A 32 0.32 -6.38 -6.95
N ASP A 33 1.16 -6.23 -7.99
CA ASP A 33 2.56 -6.60 -7.91
C ASP A 33 3.34 -5.70 -6.93
N TYR A 34 4.32 -6.33 -6.30
CA TYR A 34 5.29 -5.63 -5.48
C TYR A 34 6.44 -5.13 -6.36
N LEU A 35 6.64 -3.81 -6.36
CA LEU A 35 7.69 -3.15 -7.11
C LEU A 35 8.91 -2.95 -6.21
N SER A 36 9.81 -3.95 -6.19
CA SER A 36 11.01 -3.97 -5.34
C SER A 36 11.97 -2.80 -5.56
N LEU A 37 11.97 -2.17 -6.74
CA LEU A 37 12.83 -1.01 -7.02
C LEU A 37 12.41 0.25 -6.24
N THR A 38 11.13 0.37 -5.94
CA THR A 38 10.54 1.52 -5.26
C THR A 38 9.96 1.17 -3.89
N ASN A 39 10.02 -0.12 -3.50
CA ASN A 39 9.40 -0.68 -2.30
C ASN A 39 7.94 -0.27 -2.16
N ILE A 40 7.18 -0.36 -3.26
CA ILE A 40 5.75 -0.07 -3.24
C ILE A 40 4.95 -1.28 -3.69
N THR A 41 3.74 -1.44 -3.14
CA THR A 41 2.73 -2.36 -3.66
C THR A 41 1.58 -1.56 -4.23
N GLU A 42 1.26 -1.76 -5.50
CA GLU A 42 0.11 -1.10 -6.11
C GLU A 42 -1.20 -1.64 -5.51
N VAL A 43 -2.20 -0.78 -5.33
CA VAL A 43 -3.52 -1.18 -4.82
C VAL A 43 -4.65 -0.77 -5.76
N PHE A 44 -5.59 -1.68 -5.90
CA PHE A 44 -6.71 -1.60 -6.83
C PHE A 44 -8.03 -1.82 -6.09
N CYS A 45 -9.09 -1.22 -6.61
CA CYS A 45 -10.44 -1.44 -6.11
C CYS A 45 -10.85 -2.91 -6.31
N PRO A 46 -11.35 -3.60 -5.26
CA PRO A 46 -11.75 -5.01 -5.37
C PRO A 46 -13.00 -5.20 -6.25
N LYS A 47 -13.81 -4.17 -6.46
CA LYS A 47 -15.06 -4.24 -7.24
C LYS A 47 -14.87 -3.98 -8.73
N CYS A 48 -14.04 -2.99 -9.09
CA CYS A 48 -13.88 -2.57 -10.48
C CYS A 48 -12.45 -2.70 -11.02
N SER A 49 -11.51 -3.21 -10.20
CA SER A 49 -10.09 -3.35 -10.54
C SER A 49 -9.40 -2.07 -11.02
N ARG A 50 -9.99 -0.90 -10.70
CA ARG A 50 -9.35 0.40 -10.97
C ARG A 50 -8.24 0.66 -9.97
N TYR A 51 -7.13 1.19 -10.48
CA TYR A 51 -6.03 1.66 -9.67
C TYR A 51 -6.49 2.75 -8.69
N LEU A 52 -6.15 2.59 -7.41
CA LEU A 52 -6.49 3.54 -6.35
C LEU A 52 -5.26 4.26 -5.80
N GLY A 53 -4.12 3.59 -5.77
CA GLY A 53 -2.88 4.13 -5.21
C GLY A 53 -1.83 3.06 -5.00
N PHE A 54 -0.93 3.30 -4.06
CA PHE A 54 0.12 2.35 -3.68
C PHE A 54 0.38 2.40 -2.17
N ILE A 55 0.82 1.27 -1.63
CA ILE A 55 1.35 1.13 -0.29
C ILE A 55 2.86 1.28 -0.39
N GLN A 56 3.44 2.26 0.30
CA GLN A 56 4.88 2.40 0.43
C GLN A 56 5.35 1.60 1.65
N HIS A 57 6.25 0.67 1.41
CA HIS A 57 6.93 -0.09 2.45
C HIS A 57 8.19 0.68 2.84
N ASP A 58 8.24 1.13 4.08
CA ASP A 58 9.48 1.66 4.63
C ASP A 58 10.49 0.53 4.62
N VAL A 59 11.57 0.71 3.85
CA VAL A 59 12.73 -0.18 3.94
C VAL A 59 13.24 0.06 5.35
N LYS A 60 12.97 -0.88 6.26
CA LYS A 60 13.80 -0.97 7.46
C LYS A 60 15.22 -1.15 6.93
N ASP A 61 15.99 -0.07 6.94
CA ASP A 61 17.43 -0.12 6.90
C ASP A 61 17.84 -1.18 7.92
N GLU A 62 18.18 -2.38 7.46
CA GLU A 62 18.99 -3.33 8.22
C GLU A 62 20.43 -2.76 8.31
N GLU A 63 20.58 -1.56 8.86
CA GLU A 63 21.84 -1.08 9.43
C GLU A 63 21.88 -1.46 10.90
N ASP A 64 21.97 -2.77 11.20
CA ASP A 64 22.61 -3.24 12.43
C ASP A 64 23.12 -4.68 12.25
N SER A 65 24.13 -4.85 11.40
CA SER A 65 24.96 -6.05 11.40
C SER A 65 26.36 -5.76 10.89
N LEU A 66 27.05 -4.78 11.49
CA LEU A 66 28.51 -4.78 11.53
C LEU A 66 29.09 -3.86 12.62
N LYS A 67 28.72 -4.08 13.88
CA LYS A 67 29.50 -3.53 15.00
C LYS A 67 30.58 -4.53 15.43
N ASN A 68 31.76 -4.32 14.85
CA ASN A 68 33.10 -4.71 15.31
C ASN A 68 33.39 -6.21 15.55
N SER A 69 34.06 -6.84 14.57
CA SER A 69 35.10 -7.84 14.86
C SER A 69 36.42 -7.16 15.17
#